data_AF-A0A956DW15-F1
#
_entry.id   AF-A0A956DW15-F1
#
_cell.length_a   1.000
_cell.length_b   1.000
_cell.length_c   1.000
_cell.angle_alpha   90.00
_cell.angle_beta   90.00
_cell.angle_gamma   90.00
#
_symmetry.space_group_name_H-M   'P 1'
#
loop_
_entity.id
_entity.type
_entity.pdbx_description
1 polymer ?
#
loop_
_entity_poly.entity_id
_entity_poly.type
_entity_poly.pdbx_seq_one_letter_code
_entity_poly.pdbx_strand_id
1 'polypeptide(L)'
;MASLPPTSISPCPDENALLAFLEGRLSGVASGAIQRHIDRCGSCGELLGALGHLQSDRPASAPPPGAAAPYRRNADRIGQVVGRYRIEGPLGRGGMGEIYRA
;
A
#
# COMPACT_ATOMS: atom_id res chain seq x y z
N MET A 1 22.75 -14.33 -26.27
CA MET A 1 21.67 -14.92 -25.45
C MET A 1 20.58 -13.88 -25.27
N ALA A 2 19.66 -13.83 -26.23
CA ALA A 2 18.55 -12.88 -26.23
C ALA A 2 17.32 -13.55 -25.61
N SER A 3 16.76 -12.92 -24.58
CA SER A 3 15.38 -13.17 -24.13
C SER A 3 14.81 -11.83 -23.71
N LEU A 4 14.08 -11.19 -24.63
CA LEU A 4 13.14 -10.14 -24.28
C LEU A 4 11.80 -10.81 -23.96
N PRO A 5 11.22 -10.59 -22.77
CA PRO A 5 9.90 -11.09 -22.39
C PRO A 5 8.76 -10.28 -23.06
N PRO A 6 7.52 -10.82 -23.08
CA PRO A 6 6.47 -10.41 -24.01
C PRO A 6 5.93 -8.99 -23.79
N THR A 7 5.69 -8.31 -24.92
CA THR A 7 5.03 -7.02 -25.02
C THR A 7 3.56 -7.14 -24.59
N SER A 8 3.28 -6.74 -23.36
CA SER A 8 1.90 -6.47 -22.93
C SER A 8 1.44 -5.18 -23.62
N ILE A 9 0.25 -5.20 -24.22
CA ILE A 9 -0.37 -4.15 -25.08
C ILE A 9 -0.70 -2.82 -24.34
N SER A 10 -0.12 -2.59 -23.17
CA SER A 10 -0.08 -1.27 -22.55
C SER A 10 1.29 -1.06 -21.92
N PRO A 11 1.98 0.06 -22.19
CA PRO A 11 3.23 0.36 -21.52
C PRO A 11 2.98 0.33 -20.01
N CYS A 12 3.84 -0.38 -19.28
CA CYS A 12 3.76 -0.41 -17.82
C CYS A 12 3.80 1.03 -17.29
N PRO A 13 3.02 1.36 -16.25
CA PRO A 13 3.11 2.67 -15.62
C PRO A 13 4.54 2.90 -15.17
N ASP A 14 5.04 4.10 -15.41
CA ASP A 14 6.33 4.54 -14.92
C ASP A 14 6.38 4.58 -13.38
N GLU A 15 7.59 4.55 -12.84
CA GLU A 15 7.83 4.53 -11.39
C GLU A 15 7.17 5.73 -10.68
N ASN A 16 7.16 6.90 -11.32
CA ASN A 16 6.51 8.10 -10.79
C ASN A 16 4.99 7.91 -10.67
N ALA A 17 4.34 7.28 -11.65
CA ALA A 17 2.93 6.95 -11.57
C ALA A 17 2.62 5.94 -10.45
N LEU A 18 3.47 4.93 -10.26
CA LEU A 18 3.35 3.95 -9.17
C LEU A 18 3.55 4.61 -7.78
N LEU A 19 4.50 5.53 -7.66
CA LEU A 19 4.70 6.33 -6.44
C LEU A 19 3.49 7.24 -6.17
N ALA A 20 3.00 7.95 -7.20
CA ALA A 20 1.80 8.79 -7.07
C ALA A 20 0.55 7.99 -6.68
N PHE A 21 0.45 6.73 -7.13
CA PHE A 21 -0.58 5.79 -6.70
C PHE A 21 -0.44 5.41 -5.23
N LEU A 22 0.76 5.03 -4.78
CA LEU A 22 1.05 4.72 -3.36
C LEU A 22 0.78 5.91 -2.44
N GLU A 23 1.05 7.11 -2.92
CA GLU A 23 0.90 8.35 -2.17
C GLU A 23 -0.52 8.93 -2.27
N GLY A 24 -1.43 8.24 -2.97
CA GLY A 24 -2.84 8.64 -3.09
C GLY A 24 -3.07 9.94 -3.86
N ARG A 25 -2.11 10.36 -4.71
CA ARG A 25 -2.16 11.63 -5.45
C ARG A 25 -2.81 11.54 -6.82
N LEU A 26 -3.17 10.33 -7.26
CA LEU A 26 -3.82 10.11 -8.55
C LEU A 26 -5.34 10.28 -8.44
N SER A 27 -5.93 10.80 -9.52
CA SER A 27 -7.39 10.84 -9.67
C SER A 27 -7.96 9.42 -9.75
N GLY A 28 -9.22 9.22 -9.31
CA GLY A 28 -9.83 7.89 -9.24
C GLY A 28 -9.79 7.09 -10.56
N VAL A 29 -9.85 7.77 -11.71
CA VAL A 29 -9.73 7.16 -13.03
C VAL A 29 -8.30 6.62 -13.28
N ALA A 30 -7.28 7.41 -12.95
CA ALA A 30 -5.87 7.02 -13.10
C ALA A 30 -5.49 5.92 -12.10
N SER A 31 -5.94 6.02 -10.85
CA SER A 31 -5.76 4.98 -9.83
C SER A 31 -6.40 3.67 -10.26
N GLY A 32 -7.62 3.70 -10.81
CA GLY A 32 -8.28 2.51 -11.32
C GLY A 32 -7.54 1.86 -12.50
N ALA A 33 -6.88 2.65 -13.35
CA ALA A 33 -6.08 2.12 -14.45
C ALA A 33 -4.83 1.39 -13.95
N ILE A 34 -4.13 1.96 -12.97
CA ILE A 34 -2.95 1.34 -12.36
C ILE A 34 -3.35 0.07 -11.60
N GLN A 35 -4.44 0.09 -10.83
CA GLN A 35 -4.94 -1.09 -10.12
C GLN A 35 -5.21 -2.25 -11.08
N ARG A 36 -5.97 -2.01 -12.16
CA ARG A 36 -6.24 -3.03 -13.18
C ARG A 36 -4.97 -3.55 -13.87
N HIS A 37 -3.92 -2.72 -13.95
CA HIS A 37 -2.66 -3.12 -14.53
C HIS A 37 -1.88 -4.03 -13.57
N ILE A 38 -1.69 -3.65 -12.31
CA ILE A 38 -0.95 -4.47 -11.33
C ILE A 38 -1.65 -5.80 -11.05
N ASP A 39 -2.99 -5.87 -11.15
CA ASP A 39 -3.75 -7.12 -11.06
C ASP A 39 -3.43 -8.11 -12.19
N ARG A 40 -2.89 -7.63 -13.31
CA ARG A 40 -2.57 -8.44 -14.51
C ARG A 40 -1.07 -8.52 -14.78
N CYS A 41 -0.26 -7.68 -14.14
CA CYS A 41 1.16 -7.55 -14.37
C CYS A 41 1.93 -7.82 -13.06
N GLY A 42 2.42 -9.05 -12.90
CA GLY A 42 3.14 -9.48 -11.70
C GLY A 42 4.37 -8.63 -11.39
N SER A 43 5.14 -8.23 -12.40
CA SER A 43 6.32 -7.37 -12.23
C SER A 43 5.98 -5.98 -11.70
N CYS A 44 4.83 -5.40 -12.07
CA CYS A 44 4.38 -4.13 -11.51
C CYS A 44 3.85 -4.29 -10.08
N GLY A 45 3.24 -5.43 -9.75
CA GLY A 45 2.86 -5.77 -8.39
C GLY A 45 4.08 -5.92 -7.46
N GLU A 46 5.12 -6.62 -7.92
CA GLU A 46 6.39 -6.78 -7.20
C GLU A 46 7.08 -5.43 -6.98
N LEU A 47 7.16 -4.61 -8.03
CA LEU A 47 7.74 -3.26 -7.94
C LEU A 47 6.96 -2.38 -6.96
N LEU A 48 5.62 -2.41 -7.01
CA LEU A 48 4.77 -1.66 -6.08
C LEU A 48 4.98 -2.11 -4.63
N GLY A 49 5.13 -3.42 -4.39
CA GLY A 49 5.46 -3.98 -3.08
C GLY A 49 6.81 -3.47 -2.56
N ALA A 50 7.85 -3.51 -3.39
CA ALA A 50 9.17 -3.02 -3.04
C ALA A 50 9.16 -1.51 -2.69
N LEU A 51 8.46 -0.69 -3.49
CA LEU A 51 8.29 0.74 -3.24
C LEU A 51 7.51 1.01 -1.94
N GLY A 52 6.50 0.21 -1.63
CA GLY A 52 5.72 0.31 -0.39
C GLY A 52 6.53 0.03 0.88
N HIS A 53 7.47 -0.92 0.82
CA HIS A 53 8.39 -1.20 1.93
C HIS A 53 9.33 -0.03 2.21
N LEU A 54 9.91 0.57 1.16
CA LEU A 54 10.79 1.74 1.29
C LEU A 54 10.07 2.97 1.86
N GLN A 55 8.80 3.19 1.49
CA GLN A 55 7.99 4.30 2.01
C GLN A 55 7.60 4.11 3.49
N SER A 56 7.41 2.86 3.93
CA SER A 56 7.03 2.55 5.32
C SER A 56 8.17 2.73 6.31
N ASP A 57 9.43 2.61 5.85
CA ASP A 57 10.64 2.84 6.65
C ASP A 57 10.99 4.33 6.76
N ARG A 58 10.40 5.18 5.93
CA ARG A 58 10.59 6.63 6.00
C ARG A 58 9.81 7.18 7.21
N PRO A 59 10.43 7.96 8.12
CA PRO A 59 9.71 8.58 9.21
C PRO A 59 8.61 9.47 8.62
N ALA A 60 7.36 9.11 8.90
CA ALA A 60 6.19 9.81 8.39
C ALA A 60 6.29 11.29 8.78
N SER A 61 6.44 12.18 7.77
CA SER A 61 6.16 13.59 7.97
C SER A 61 4.74 13.70 8.52
N ALA A 62 4.60 14.40 9.64
CA ALA A 62 3.37 14.46 10.41
C ALA A 62 2.15 14.73 9.51
N PRO A 63 1.05 13.97 9.65
CA PRO A 63 -0.14 14.22 8.87
C PRO A 63 -0.76 15.58 9.25
N PRO A 64 -1.44 16.27 8.31
CA PRO A 64 -2.24 17.43 8.65
C PRO A 64 -3.32 17.04 9.69
N PRO A 65 -3.64 17.92 10.65
CA PRO A 65 -4.66 17.64 11.65
C PRO A 65 -6.01 17.41 10.96
N GLY A 66 -6.50 16.16 11.01
CA GLY A 66 -7.73 15.72 10.32
C GLY A 66 -7.55 14.47 9.47
N ALA A 67 -6.33 14.10 9.08
CA ALA A 67 -6.05 12.78 8.55
C ALA A 67 -6.04 11.76 9.71
N ALA A 68 -6.78 10.66 9.56
CA ALA A 68 -6.81 9.57 10.52
C ALA A 68 -5.40 9.26 11.02
N ALA A 69 -5.24 9.18 12.35
CA ALA A 69 -3.96 9.10 13.04
C ALA A 69 -2.97 8.20 12.29
N PRO A 70 -1.69 8.62 12.15
CA PRO A 70 -0.70 7.86 11.41
C PRO A 70 -0.70 6.45 11.99
N TYR A 71 -0.60 5.45 11.11
CA TYR A 71 -0.52 4.04 11.47
C TYR A 71 0.44 3.88 12.66
N ARG A 72 -0.11 3.83 13.88
CA ARG A 72 0.69 3.52 15.07
C ARG A 72 1.27 2.15 14.81
N ARG A 73 2.57 1.96 15.07
CA ARG A 73 3.22 0.66 14.90
C ARG A 73 2.37 -0.39 15.59
N ASN A 74 2.21 -1.56 14.97
CA ASN A 74 1.28 -2.60 15.45
C ASN A 74 1.48 -2.95 16.93
N ALA A 75 2.72 -2.83 17.44
CA ALA A 75 3.06 -3.03 18.84
C ALA A 75 2.36 -2.03 19.79
N ASP A 76 2.18 -0.77 19.37
CA ASP A 76 1.56 0.29 20.18
C ASP A 76 0.04 0.09 20.36
N ARG A 77 -0.57 -0.83 19.61
CA ARG A 77 -2.01 -1.13 19.72
C ARG A 77 -2.32 -2.34 20.59
N ILE A 78 -1.34 -3.19 20.87
CA ILE A 78 -1.54 -4.38 21.72
C ILE A 78 -1.91 -3.91 23.13
N GLY A 79 -3.01 -4.44 23.67
CA GLY A 79 -3.58 -4.08 24.96
C GLY A 79 -4.62 -2.96 24.92
N GLN A 80 -4.79 -2.26 23.78
CA GLN A 80 -5.77 -1.19 23.65
C GLN A 80 -7.20 -1.75 23.59
N VAL A 81 -8.15 -1.07 24.23
CA VAL A 81 -9.56 -1.47 24.26
C VAL A 81 -10.37 -0.57 23.32
N VAL A 82 -11.08 -1.17 22.38
CA VAL A 82 -12.00 -0.51 21.44
C VAL A 82 -13.40 -1.05 21.70
N GLY A 83 -14.20 -0.28 22.44
CA GLY A 83 -15.50 -0.74 22.93
C GLY A 83 -15.35 -1.94 23.86
N ARG A 84 -15.80 -3.13 23.41
CA ARG A 84 -15.70 -4.38 24.16
C ARG A 84 -14.50 -5.27 23.79
N TYR A 85 -13.72 -4.87 22.80
CA TYR A 85 -12.66 -5.69 22.21
C TYR A 85 -11.29 -5.19 22.69
N ARG A 86 -10.41 -6.11 23.13
CA ARG A 86 -9.03 -5.77 23.51
C ARG A 86 -8.07 -6.30 22.46
N ILE A 87 -7.35 -5.42 21.79
CA ILE A 87 -6.40 -5.82 20.75
C ILE A 87 -5.29 -6.70 21.35
N GLU A 88 -5.21 -7.97 20.96
CA GLU A 88 -4.15 -8.88 21.44
C GLU A 88 -3.01 -9.06 20.42
N GLY A 89 -3.20 -8.62 19.16
CA GLY A 89 -2.19 -8.74 18.10
C GLY A 89 -2.75 -8.60 16.68
N PRO A 90 -1.88 -8.44 15.65
CA PRO A 90 -2.31 -8.40 14.26
C PRO A 90 -2.73 -9.79 13.76
N LEU A 91 -3.84 -9.86 13.02
CA LEU A 91 -4.38 -11.07 12.38
C LEU A 91 -4.12 -11.06 10.87
N GLY A 92 -4.11 -9.89 10.22
CA GLY A 92 -3.84 -9.78 8.78
C GLY A 92 -3.83 -8.34 8.27
N ARG A 93 -3.19 -8.08 7.12
CA ARG A 93 -3.08 -6.76 6.49
C ARG A 93 -3.42 -6.84 5.00
N GLY A 94 -4.13 -5.83 4.49
CA GLY A 94 -4.43 -5.68 3.07
C GLY A 94 -4.70 -4.23 2.68
N GLY A 95 -5.08 -3.99 1.42
CA GLY A 95 -5.31 -2.64 0.89
C GLY A 95 -6.41 -1.83 1.59
N MET A 96 -7.30 -2.52 2.33
CA MET A 96 -8.38 -1.89 3.10
C MET A 96 -8.05 -1.67 4.58
N GLY A 97 -6.85 -2.06 5.03
CA GLY A 97 -6.39 -1.86 6.40
C GLY A 97 -5.81 -3.11 7.06
N GLU A 98 -5.76 -3.07 8.39
CA GLU A 98 -5.28 -4.16 9.24
C GLU A 98 -6.41 -4.73 10.11
N ILE A 99 -6.41 -6.04 10.23
CA ILE A 99 -7.29 -6.81 11.09
C ILE A 99 -6.49 -7.22 12.32
N TYR A 100 -7.08 -7.02 13.50
CA TYR A 100 -6.49 -7.38 14.78
C TYR A 100 -7.34 -8.46 15.46
N ARG A 101 -6.67 -9.40 16.14
CA ARG A 101 -7.34 -10.32 17.06
C ARG A 101 -7.70 -9.57 18.34
N ALA A 102 -8.85 -9.86 18.92
CA ALA A 102 -9.34 -9.17 20.10
C ALA A 102 -10.25 -10.00 21.01
#